data_AF-A0A9W9ZAK7-F1
#
_entry.id   AF-A0A9W9ZAK7-F1
#
_cell.length_a   1.000
_cell.length_b   1.000
_cell.length_c   1.000
_cell.angle_alpha   90.00
_cell.angle_beta   90.00
_cell.angle_gamma   90.00
#
_symmetry.space_group_name_H-M   'P 1'
#
loop_
_entity.id
_entity.type
_entity.pdbx_description
1 polymer ?
#
loop_
_entity_poly.entity_id
_entity_poly.type
_entity_poly.pdbx_seq_one_letter_code
_entity_poly.pdbx_strand_id
1 'polypeptide(L)'
;MASASSGSSHHGLTENQKRWLVAGIALNKILMPQIRPYVEQGIKTEYNNLKTSHNIDGQSTSGRLKKWPQPLKYENINGNDGHPKLSGGKYDYSLFDCRVTSHVDFARLYVENYMAKFNAFDDHCDASAVVSLLGRVPVFSAAVKTAAGDVRMARNDWAHCVFSKWDQVKFLQSFTEMEQLVKVMALQCR
;
A
#
# COMPACT_ATOMS: atom_id res chain seq x y z
N MET A 1 24.59 -8.16 -57.55
CA MET A 1 25.17 -8.63 -56.27
C MET A 1 24.39 -7.98 -55.14
N ALA A 2 23.96 -8.78 -54.17
CA ALA A 2 22.92 -8.45 -53.21
C ALA A 2 23.31 -7.32 -52.24
N SER A 3 22.38 -6.40 -52.02
CA SER A 3 22.40 -5.45 -50.91
C SER A 3 22.18 -6.23 -49.61
N ALA A 4 23.15 -6.14 -48.69
CA ALA A 4 23.01 -6.68 -47.35
C ALA A 4 22.09 -5.74 -46.56
N SER A 5 20.83 -6.17 -46.40
CA SER A 5 19.91 -5.65 -45.39
C SER A 5 20.50 -5.97 -44.01
N SER A 6 21.07 -4.97 -43.33
CA SER A 6 21.40 -5.05 -41.91
C SER A 6 20.11 -4.90 -41.11
N GLY A 7 19.33 -5.98 -41.06
CA GLY A 7 18.28 -6.15 -40.05
C GLY A 7 18.95 -6.28 -38.68
N SER A 8 19.25 -5.14 -38.05
CA SER A 8 19.61 -5.13 -36.63
C SER A 8 18.33 -5.20 -35.82
N SER A 9 17.85 -6.41 -35.58
CA SER A 9 16.82 -6.67 -34.59
C SER A 9 17.43 -6.57 -33.18
N HIS A 10 17.84 -5.37 -32.78
CA HIS A 10 18.13 -5.09 -31.38
C HIS A 10 16.79 -5.12 -30.61
N HIS A 11 16.44 -6.30 -30.10
CA HIS A 11 15.38 -6.50 -29.10
C HIS A 11 15.83 -5.93 -27.74
N GLY A 12 16.25 -4.66 -27.73
CA GLY A 12 16.62 -3.93 -26.52
C GLY A 12 15.38 -3.30 -25.90
N LEU A 13 15.37 -3.20 -24.57
CA LEU A 13 14.38 -2.37 -23.88
C LEU A 13 14.50 -0.92 -24.39
N THR A 14 13.36 -0.30 -24.71
CA THR A 14 13.29 1.14 -24.95
C THR A 14 13.73 1.90 -23.70
N GLU A 15 14.17 3.15 -23.86
CA GLU A 15 14.55 3.99 -22.71
C GLU A 15 13.41 4.13 -21.69
N ASN A 16 12.17 4.20 -22.16
CA ASN A 16 11.01 4.27 -21.28
C ASN A 16 10.79 2.95 -20.51
N GLN A 17 11.02 1.80 -21.13
CA GLN A 17 10.97 0.51 -20.42
C GLN A 17 12.10 0.39 -19.39
N LYS A 18 13.30 0.87 -19.70
CA LYS A 18 14.41 0.91 -18.73
C LYS A 18 14.08 1.79 -17.53
N ARG A 19 13.52 2.99 -17.75
CA ARG A 19 13.06 3.90 -16.69
C ARG A 19 11.99 3.28 -15.82
N TRP A 20 10.97 2.67 -16.43
CA TRP A 20 9.92 1.93 -15.73
C TRP A 20 10.49 0.81 -14.85
N LEU A 21 11.46 0.04 -15.37
CA LEU A 21 12.12 -1.04 -14.65
C LEU A 21 12.89 -0.51 -13.44
N VAL A 22 13.72 0.52 -13.64
CA VAL A 22 14.54 1.13 -12.58
C VAL A 22 13.66 1.73 -11.48
N ALA A 23 12.59 2.45 -11.83
CA ALA A 23 11.65 2.98 -10.86
C ALA A 23 10.95 1.87 -10.06
N GLY A 24 10.57 0.76 -10.71
CA GLY A 24 10.00 -0.40 -10.05
C GLY A 24 10.93 -1.06 -9.03
N ILE A 25 12.22 -1.19 -9.39
CA ILE A 25 13.25 -1.72 -8.48
C ILE A 25 13.47 -0.77 -7.31
N ALA A 26 13.64 0.52 -7.57
CA ALA A 26 13.80 1.53 -6.53
C ALA A 26 12.61 1.51 -5.55
N LEU A 27 11.39 1.46 -6.07
CA LEU A 27 10.18 1.39 -5.25
C LEU A 27 10.13 0.12 -4.38
N ASN A 28 10.21 -1.06 -5.00
CA ASN A 28 9.89 -2.31 -4.31
C ASN A 28 11.07 -2.91 -3.55
N LYS A 29 12.31 -2.73 -4.04
CA LYS A 29 13.51 -3.35 -3.45
C LYS A 29 14.32 -2.39 -2.59
N ILE A 30 14.19 -1.08 -2.79
CA ILE A 30 14.94 -0.09 -2.01
C ILE A 30 14.01 0.62 -1.03
N LEU A 31 12.95 1.27 -1.50
CA LEU A 31 12.08 2.08 -0.67
C LEU A 31 11.22 1.24 0.28
N MET A 32 10.46 0.24 -0.22
CA MET A 32 9.53 -0.53 0.62
C MET A 32 10.18 -1.17 1.85
N PRO A 33 11.35 -1.85 1.75
CA PRO A 33 12.01 -2.42 2.92
C PRO A 33 12.38 -1.39 3.99
N GLN A 34 12.73 -0.16 3.60
CA GLN A 34 13.10 0.91 4.54
C GLN A 34 11.89 1.49 5.27
N ILE A 35 10.74 1.58 4.60
CA ILE A 35 9.55 2.26 5.15
C ILE A 35 8.63 1.32 5.94
N ARG A 36 8.65 0.01 5.68
CA ARG A 36 7.79 -0.97 6.38
C ARG A 36 7.95 -0.94 7.91
N PRO A 37 9.16 -0.88 8.49
CA PRO A 37 9.31 -0.79 9.95
C PRO A 37 8.68 0.49 10.54
N TYR A 38 8.79 1.61 9.83
CA TYR A 38 8.16 2.87 10.22
C TYR A 38 6.63 2.75 10.22
N VAL A 39 6.07 2.16 9.16
CA VAL A 39 4.61 1.92 9.06
C VAL A 39 4.14 1.00 10.17
N GLU A 40 4.83 -0.12 10.40
CA GLU A 40 4.49 -1.06 11.44
C GLU A 40 4.48 -0.40 12.82
N GLN A 41 5.49 0.44 13.12
CA GLN A 41 5.56 1.13 14.40
C GLN A 41 4.38 2.10 14.58
N GLY A 42 4.03 2.89 13.56
CA GLY A 42 2.86 3.77 13.61
C GLY A 42 1.57 2.99 13.81
N ILE A 43 1.40 1.89 13.08
CA ILE A 43 0.26 0.97 13.20
C ILE A 43 0.14 0.40 14.62
N LYS A 44 1.25 -0.06 15.22
CA LYS A 44 1.26 -0.58 16.60
C LYS A 44 0.82 0.49 17.60
N THR A 45 1.33 1.71 17.47
CA THR A 45 0.94 2.83 18.33
C THR A 45 -0.56 3.11 18.25
N GLU A 46 -1.10 3.22 17.04
CA GLU A 46 -2.53 3.52 16.83
C GLU A 46 -3.43 2.38 17.29
N TYR A 47 -3.05 1.14 17.01
CA TYR A 47 -3.77 -0.04 17.48
C TYR A 47 -3.83 -0.09 19.01
N ASN A 48 -2.71 0.12 19.70
CA ASN A 48 -2.67 0.12 21.17
C ASN A 48 -3.51 1.25 21.78
N ASN A 49 -3.54 2.42 21.12
CA ASN A 49 -4.42 3.52 21.51
C ASN A 49 -5.90 3.08 21.44
N LEU A 50 -6.33 2.50 20.31
CA LEU A 50 -7.72 2.06 20.14
C LEU A 50 -8.10 0.82 20.96
N LYS A 51 -7.13 -0.05 21.23
CA LYS A 51 -7.29 -1.13 22.21
C LYS A 51 -7.66 -0.55 23.57
N THR A 52 -6.93 0.47 24.03
CA THR A 52 -7.18 1.10 25.33
C THR A 52 -8.45 1.95 25.35
N SER A 53 -8.67 2.78 24.33
CA SER A 53 -9.76 3.77 24.31
C SER A 53 -11.10 3.23 23.82
N HIS A 54 -11.10 2.19 23.00
CA HIS A 54 -12.31 1.68 22.32
C HIS A 54 -12.47 0.15 22.45
N ASN A 55 -11.60 -0.53 23.21
CA ASN A 55 -11.61 -1.98 23.39
C ASN A 55 -11.67 -2.74 22.06
N ILE A 56 -10.96 -2.26 21.03
CA ILE A 56 -11.11 -2.72 19.64
C ILE A 56 -10.84 -4.22 19.44
N ASP A 57 -10.05 -4.82 20.33
CA ASP A 57 -9.72 -6.24 20.35
C ASP A 57 -10.82 -7.13 20.97
N GLY A 58 -11.75 -6.53 21.74
CA GLY A 58 -12.87 -7.22 22.38
C GLY A 58 -14.25 -6.85 21.84
N GLN A 59 -14.34 -6.12 20.72
CA GLN A 59 -15.62 -5.61 20.23
C GLN A 59 -16.55 -6.73 19.74
N SER A 60 -17.83 -6.57 20.05
CA SER A 60 -18.89 -7.36 19.43
C SER A 60 -19.22 -6.84 18.02
N THR A 61 -19.85 -7.68 17.22
CA THR A 61 -20.27 -7.36 15.86
C THR A 61 -21.19 -6.13 15.79
N SER A 62 -22.13 -6.00 16.74
CA SER A 62 -23.07 -4.88 16.83
C SER A 62 -22.45 -3.61 17.41
N GLY A 63 -21.48 -3.75 18.32
CA GLY A 63 -20.78 -2.64 18.99
C GLY A 63 -19.48 -2.18 18.34
N ARG A 64 -19.11 -2.75 17.18
CA ARG A 64 -17.82 -2.47 16.53
C ARG A 64 -17.62 -0.99 16.14
N LEU A 65 -16.38 -0.55 16.18
CA LEU A 65 -15.97 0.77 15.72
C LEU A 65 -16.05 0.87 14.19
N LYS A 66 -17.10 1.49 13.65
CA LYS A 66 -17.33 1.50 12.20
C LYS A 66 -16.34 2.37 11.40
N LYS A 67 -15.76 3.40 12.02
CA LYS A 67 -14.85 4.35 11.36
C LYS A 67 -13.81 4.92 12.32
N TRP A 68 -12.59 5.18 11.84
CA TRP A 68 -11.56 5.90 12.58
C TRP A 68 -10.40 6.41 11.69
N PRO A 69 -10.38 7.71 11.33
CA PRO A 69 -11.55 8.49 10.99
C PRO A 69 -12.27 7.96 9.74
N GLN A 70 -11.60 7.09 8.96
CA GLN A 70 -12.11 6.48 7.73
C GLN A 70 -12.91 5.20 8.05
N PRO A 71 -13.83 4.77 7.17
CA PRO A 71 -14.55 3.50 7.34
C PRO A 71 -13.59 2.32 7.51
N LEU A 72 -13.82 1.48 8.51
CA LEU A 72 -13.01 0.29 8.79
C LEU A 72 -13.59 -0.94 8.06
N LYS A 73 -12.75 -1.61 7.29
CA LYS A 73 -13.10 -2.75 6.43
C LYS A 73 -12.97 -4.08 7.16
N TYR A 74 -13.94 -4.38 8.03
CA TYR A 74 -13.95 -5.63 8.80
C TYR A 74 -14.04 -6.90 7.94
N GLU A 75 -14.46 -6.77 6.67
CA GLU A 75 -14.39 -7.88 5.71
C GLU A 75 -12.95 -8.38 5.48
N ASN A 76 -11.93 -7.60 5.83
CA ASN A 76 -10.53 -7.92 5.58
C ASN A 76 -9.85 -8.75 6.68
N ILE A 77 -10.55 -9.07 7.76
CA ILE A 77 -9.98 -9.81 8.91
C ILE A 77 -10.80 -11.06 9.22
N ASN A 78 -10.22 -11.98 9.99
CA ASN A 78 -10.90 -13.16 10.55
C ASN A 78 -11.63 -14.05 9.51
N GLY A 79 -11.23 -13.99 8.23
CA GLY A 79 -11.91 -14.72 7.15
C GLY A 79 -13.30 -14.20 6.80
N ASN A 80 -13.65 -12.98 7.22
CA ASN A 80 -14.99 -12.41 7.06
C ASN A 80 -15.40 -12.26 5.58
N ASP A 81 -14.45 -12.13 4.65
CA ASP A 81 -14.72 -12.07 3.22
C ASP A 81 -15.23 -13.37 2.61
N GLY A 82 -15.09 -14.50 3.32
CA GLY A 82 -15.63 -15.80 2.93
C GLY A 82 -17.11 -16.00 3.24
N HIS A 83 -17.75 -15.10 4.01
CA HIS A 83 -19.17 -15.22 4.33
C HIS A 83 -20.08 -14.94 3.11
N PRO A 84 -21.23 -15.62 3.02
CA PRO A 84 -22.22 -15.34 1.98
C PRO A 84 -22.62 -13.87 1.99
N LYS A 85 -22.70 -13.28 0.80
CA LYS A 85 -23.20 -11.92 0.63
C LYS A 85 -24.72 -11.93 0.62
N LEU A 86 -25.31 -10.87 1.17
CA LEU A 86 -26.74 -10.59 1.04
C LEU A 86 -27.11 -10.35 -0.42
N SER A 87 -28.41 -10.42 -0.72
CA SER A 87 -28.93 -9.98 -2.03
C SER A 87 -28.39 -8.59 -2.39
N GLY A 88 -27.86 -8.44 -3.61
CA GLY A 88 -27.19 -7.20 -4.05
C GLY A 88 -25.70 -7.10 -3.69
N GLY A 89 -25.06 -8.18 -3.23
CA GLY A 89 -23.60 -8.24 -3.08
C GLY A 89 -23.03 -7.54 -1.84
N LYS A 90 -23.89 -7.15 -0.89
CA LYS A 90 -23.49 -6.51 0.37
C LYS A 90 -23.03 -7.56 1.38
N TYR A 91 -22.08 -7.18 2.24
CA TYR A 91 -21.69 -8.04 3.36
C TYR A 91 -22.78 -8.11 4.42
N ASP A 92 -23.06 -9.32 4.91
CA ASP A 92 -23.83 -9.50 6.13
C ASP A 92 -22.89 -9.33 7.33
N TYR A 93 -22.82 -8.11 7.83
CA TYR A 93 -21.97 -7.81 8.97
C TYR A 93 -22.40 -8.56 10.23
N SER A 94 -23.61 -9.09 10.35
CA SER A 94 -24.04 -9.84 11.54
C SER A 94 -23.26 -11.15 11.75
N LEU A 95 -22.67 -11.69 10.67
CA LEU A 95 -21.86 -12.90 10.68
C LEU A 95 -20.39 -12.66 11.03
N PHE A 96 -19.94 -11.40 11.03
CA PHE A 96 -18.52 -11.08 11.13
C PHE A 96 -17.99 -11.23 12.54
N ASP A 97 -16.82 -11.86 12.66
CA ASP A 97 -15.95 -11.68 13.83
C ASP A 97 -15.22 -10.34 13.71
N CYS A 98 -15.62 -9.37 14.53
CA CYS A 98 -15.10 -8.01 14.49
C CYS A 98 -13.97 -7.75 15.49
N ARG A 99 -13.45 -8.78 16.16
CA ARG A 99 -12.33 -8.64 17.10
C ARG A 99 -11.04 -8.37 16.34
N VAL A 100 -10.40 -7.25 16.65
CA VAL A 100 -9.11 -6.87 16.05
C VAL A 100 -8.00 -7.37 16.96
N THR A 101 -7.54 -8.61 16.75
CA THR A 101 -6.68 -9.29 17.75
C THR A 101 -5.21 -8.90 17.66
N SER A 102 -4.80 -8.27 16.55
CA SER A 102 -3.42 -7.88 16.28
C SER A 102 -3.32 -6.54 15.58
N HIS A 103 -2.12 -5.93 15.62
CA HIS A 103 -1.83 -4.73 14.85
C HIS A 103 -1.85 -4.99 13.33
N VAL A 104 -1.64 -6.24 12.91
CA VAL A 104 -1.78 -6.66 11.50
C VAL A 104 -3.25 -6.66 11.07
N ASP A 105 -4.15 -7.21 11.89
CA ASP A 105 -5.60 -7.12 11.64
C ASP A 105 -6.04 -5.66 11.58
N PHE A 106 -5.54 -4.84 12.51
CA PHE A 106 -5.82 -3.41 12.52
C PHE A 106 -5.41 -2.74 11.20
N ALA A 107 -4.22 -3.04 10.68
CA ALA A 107 -3.75 -2.51 9.40
C ALA A 107 -4.65 -2.95 8.23
N ARG A 108 -5.09 -4.21 8.21
CA ARG A 108 -5.97 -4.74 7.17
C ARG A 108 -7.30 -3.99 7.07
N LEU A 109 -7.79 -3.39 8.14
CA LEU A 109 -9.02 -2.58 8.13
C LEU A 109 -8.93 -1.33 7.23
N TYR A 110 -7.72 -0.85 6.90
CA TYR A 110 -7.52 0.40 6.14
C TYR A 110 -7.23 0.19 4.65
N VAL A 111 -6.99 -1.03 4.21
CA VAL A 111 -6.61 -1.33 2.81
C VAL A 111 -7.77 -1.97 2.04
N GLU A 112 -7.68 -2.02 0.72
CA GLU A 112 -8.68 -2.75 -0.07
C GLU A 112 -8.53 -4.27 0.12
N ASN A 113 -9.60 -5.03 -0.07
CA ASN A 113 -9.61 -6.48 0.20
C ASN A 113 -8.51 -7.26 -0.55
N TYR A 114 -8.21 -6.87 -1.79
CA TYR A 114 -7.12 -7.48 -2.57
C TYR A 114 -5.72 -7.20 -2.00
N MET A 115 -5.56 -6.13 -1.22
CA MET A 115 -4.30 -5.77 -0.55
C MET A 115 -4.18 -6.44 0.83
N ALA A 116 -5.28 -6.87 1.44
CA ALA A 116 -5.33 -7.31 2.84
C ALA A 116 -4.76 -8.71 3.11
N LYS A 117 -4.00 -9.29 2.16
CA LYS A 117 -3.53 -10.68 2.21
C LYS A 117 -2.19 -10.85 2.94
N PHE A 118 -1.56 -9.77 3.40
CA PHE A 118 -0.30 -9.81 4.17
C PHE A 118 -0.55 -10.26 5.62
N ASN A 119 0.36 -11.08 6.19
CA ASN A 119 0.34 -11.51 7.60
C ASN A 119 1.38 -10.81 8.48
N ALA A 120 2.29 -10.05 7.88
CA ALA A 120 3.34 -9.30 8.54
C ALA A 120 3.72 -8.07 7.69
N PHE A 121 4.54 -7.18 8.24
CA PHE A 121 5.11 -6.03 7.52
C PHE A 121 6.42 -6.41 6.80
N ASP A 122 6.34 -7.49 6.02
CA ASP A 122 7.44 -8.03 5.21
C ASP A 122 7.15 -7.84 3.71
N ASP A 123 7.78 -8.64 2.85
CA ASP A 123 7.58 -8.58 1.40
C ASP A 123 6.15 -8.89 0.94
N HIS A 124 5.31 -9.52 1.78
CA HIS A 124 3.89 -9.74 1.48
C HIS A 124 3.05 -8.49 1.73
N CYS A 125 3.51 -7.56 2.58
CA CYS A 125 2.97 -6.21 2.67
C CYS A 125 3.56 -5.38 1.53
N ASP A 126 2.94 -5.51 0.36
CA ASP A 126 3.42 -4.94 -0.88
C ASP A 126 3.37 -3.40 -0.89
N ALA A 127 3.91 -2.80 -1.96
CA ALA A 127 3.93 -1.35 -2.09
C ALA A 127 2.52 -0.72 -2.10
N SER A 128 1.50 -1.48 -2.51
CA SER A 128 0.12 -1.00 -2.55
C SER A 128 -0.47 -0.84 -1.15
N ALA A 129 -0.25 -1.83 -0.30
CA ALA A 129 -0.68 -1.83 1.08
C ALA A 129 0.06 -0.75 1.87
N VAL A 130 1.39 -0.72 1.79
CA VAL A 130 2.24 0.19 2.55
C VAL A 130 1.88 1.67 2.33
N VAL A 131 1.80 2.12 1.08
CA VAL A 131 1.43 3.53 0.79
C VAL A 131 -0.03 3.84 1.14
N SER A 132 -0.92 2.85 1.07
CA SER A 132 -2.33 3.01 1.49
C SER A 132 -2.44 3.19 3.00
N LEU A 133 -1.66 2.45 3.79
CA LEU A 133 -1.61 2.60 5.24
C LEU A 133 -1.10 3.98 5.65
N LEU A 134 0.02 4.43 5.05
CA LEU A 134 0.57 5.78 5.29
C LEU A 134 -0.45 6.88 5.00
N GLY A 135 -1.24 6.74 3.93
CA GLY A 135 -2.25 7.73 3.54
C GLY A 135 -3.54 7.72 4.37
N ARG A 136 -3.87 6.61 5.04
CA ARG A 136 -5.20 6.42 5.64
C ARG A 136 -5.20 6.34 7.17
N VAL A 137 -4.13 5.84 7.78
CA VAL A 137 -4.10 5.62 9.23
C VAL A 137 -3.90 6.97 9.95
N PRO A 138 -4.73 7.28 10.96
CA PRO A 138 -4.72 8.61 11.59
C PRO A 138 -3.38 9.03 12.20
N VAL A 139 -2.61 8.11 12.75
CA VAL A 139 -1.31 8.37 13.41
C VAL A 139 -0.29 9.11 12.55
N PHE A 140 -0.34 8.95 11.22
CA PHE A 140 0.61 9.57 10.32
C PHE A 140 0.28 11.05 10.08
N SER A 141 1.31 11.89 10.03
CA SER A 141 1.15 13.33 9.84
C SER A 141 0.56 13.67 8.46
N ALA A 142 0.01 14.87 8.32
CA ALA A 142 -0.51 15.35 7.04
C ALA A 142 0.59 15.33 5.95
N ALA A 143 1.82 15.71 6.29
CA ALA A 143 2.96 15.69 5.35
C ALA A 143 3.27 14.27 4.86
N VAL A 144 3.28 13.27 5.76
CA VAL A 144 3.48 11.86 5.40
C VAL A 144 2.33 11.36 4.50
N LYS A 145 1.09 11.69 4.85
CA LYS A 145 -0.10 11.31 4.05
C LYS A 145 -0.05 11.88 2.64
N THR A 146 0.32 13.15 2.48
CA THR A 146 0.46 13.80 1.17
C THR A 146 1.57 13.12 0.34
N ALA A 147 2.77 12.97 0.89
CA ALA A 147 3.88 12.35 0.17
C ALA A 147 3.61 10.88 -0.20
N ALA A 148 2.93 10.12 0.67
CA ALA A 148 2.47 8.77 0.36
C ALA A 148 1.43 8.75 -0.77
N GLY A 149 0.59 9.78 -0.85
CA GLY A 149 -0.34 10.00 -1.96
C GLY A 149 0.38 10.16 -3.30
N ASP A 150 1.45 10.93 -3.34
CA ASP A 150 2.27 11.14 -4.54
C ASP A 150 2.96 9.84 -4.98
N VAL A 151 3.66 9.17 -4.06
CA VAL A 151 4.30 7.87 -4.34
C VAL A 151 3.28 6.82 -4.77
N ARG A 152 2.05 6.84 -4.23
CA ARG A 152 0.97 5.95 -4.67
C ARG A 152 0.59 6.19 -6.12
N MET A 153 0.58 7.43 -6.60
CA MET A 153 0.33 7.74 -8.01
C MET A 153 1.44 7.17 -8.90
N ALA A 154 2.72 7.37 -8.54
CA ALA A 154 3.85 6.78 -9.25
C ALA A 154 3.81 5.24 -9.27
N ARG A 155 3.47 4.61 -8.14
CA ARG A 155 3.28 3.15 -8.04
C ARG A 155 2.18 2.66 -8.97
N ASN A 156 1.04 3.36 -9.03
CA ASN A 156 -0.07 2.97 -9.90
C ASN A 156 0.33 3.05 -11.37
N ASP A 157 1.00 4.13 -11.79
CA ASP A 157 1.53 4.26 -13.16
C ASP A 157 2.54 3.14 -13.48
N TRP A 158 3.33 2.71 -12.49
CA TRP A 158 4.28 1.60 -12.65
C TRP A 158 3.52 0.27 -12.82
N ALA A 159 2.55 -0.02 -11.96
CA ALA A 159 1.81 -1.28 -11.97
C ALA A 159 0.96 -1.48 -13.25
N HIS A 160 0.57 -0.41 -13.93
CA HIS A 160 -0.19 -0.48 -15.18
C HIS A 160 0.66 -0.69 -16.44
N CYS A 161 1.99 -0.68 -16.33
CA CYS A 161 2.92 -0.96 -17.45
C CYS A 161 2.70 -0.10 -18.71
N VAL A 162 2.19 1.12 -18.56
CA VAL A 162 2.03 2.06 -19.69
C VAL A 162 3.37 2.75 -19.95
N PHE A 163 4.27 2.09 -20.69
CA PHE A 163 5.65 2.53 -20.87
C PHE A 163 5.77 3.95 -21.47
N SER A 164 4.85 4.39 -22.32
CA SER A 164 4.88 5.74 -22.88
C SER A 164 4.82 6.86 -21.82
N LYS A 165 4.28 6.59 -20.62
CA LYS A 165 4.28 7.52 -19.49
C LYS A 165 5.65 7.72 -18.85
N TRP A 166 6.58 6.79 -19.06
CA TRP A 166 7.89 6.77 -18.38
C TRP A 166 8.95 7.52 -19.16
N ASP A 167 8.64 8.75 -19.57
CA ASP A 167 9.63 9.69 -20.09
C ASP A 167 10.61 10.14 -18.99
N GLN A 168 11.59 10.96 -19.37
CA GLN A 168 12.60 11.44 -18.43
C GLN A 168 11.98 12.25 -17.27
N VAL A 169 10.93 13.02 -17.54
CA VAL A 169 10.30 13.91 -16.54
C VAL A 169 9.57 13.08 -15.50
N LYS A 170 8.70 12.15 -15.94
CA LYS A 170 7.98 11.25 -15.03
C LYS A 170 8.94 10.39 -14.22
N PHE A 171 9.99 9.90 -14.85
CA PHE A 171 11.02 9.10 -14.17
C PHE A 171 11.66 9.90 -13.03
N LEU A 172 12.20 11.10 -13.30
CA LEU A 172 12.82 11.93 -12.27
C LEU A 172 11.83 12.32 -11.17
N GLN A 173 10.62 12.71 -11.55
CA GLN A 173 9.55 13.05 -10.61
C GLN A 173 9.27 11.91 -9.63
N SER A 174 9.24 10.65 -10.11
CA SER A 174 9.01 9.50 -9.23
C SER A 174 10.08 9.34 -8.16
N PHE A 175 11.35 9.63 -8.48
CA PHE A 175 12.44 9.61 -7.49
C PHE A 175 12.33 10.76 -6.50
N THR A 176 11.98 11.97 -6.97
CA THR A 176 11.71 13.11 -6.09
C THR A 176 10.59 12.81 -5.09
N GLU A 177 9.50 12.16 -5.53
CA GLU A 177 8.39 11.76 -4.66
C GLU A 177 8.83 10.71 -3.63
N MET A 178 9.59 9.70 -4.04
CA MET A 178 10.14 8.68 -3.14
C MET A 178 11.10 9.28 -2.10
N GLU A 179 11.98 10.19 -2.51
CA GLU A 179 12.87 10.92 -1.60
C GLU A 179 12.10 11.81 -0.64
N GLN A 180 11.08 12.53 -1.13
CA GLN A 180 10.26 13.40 -0.31
C GLN A 180 9.53 12.59 0.77
N LEU A 181 9.02 11.40 0.43
CA LEU A 181 8.41 10.49 1.40
C LEU A 181 9.42 10.11 2.51
N VAL A 182 10.63 9.71 2.15
CA VAL A 182 11.71 9.42 3.12
C VAL A 182 12.02 10.61 4.03
N LYS A 183 12.13 11.81 3.45
CA LYS A 183 12.41 13.05 4.17
C LYS A 183 11.33 13.39 5.20
N VAL A 184 10.04 13.33 4.84
CA VAL A 184 8.95 13.66 5.76
C VAL A 184 8.76 12.62 6.88
N MET A 185 9.23 11.39 6.67
CA MET A 185 9.28 10.36 7.71
C MET A 185 10.56 10.46 8.58
N ALA A 186 11.45 11.40 8.27
CA ALA A 186 12.75 11.58 8.92
C ALA A 186 13.58 10.28 8.96
N LEU A 187 13.46 9.44 7.92
CA LEU A 187 14.26 8.23 7.81
C LEU A 187 15.66 8.60 7.31
N GLN A 188 16.69 8.03 7.93
CA GLN A 188 18.06 8.18 7.45
C GLN A 188 18.20 7.42 6.14
N CYS A 189 18.68 8.08 5.08
CA CYS A 189 19.20 7.38 3.91
C CYS A 189 20.44 6.60 4.39
N ARG A 190 20.37 5.27 4.40
CA ARG A 190 21.53 4.40 4.58
C ARG A 190 22.10 4.02 3.22
#